data_AF-A0A813N2V2-F1
#
_entry.id   AF-A0A813N2V2-F1
#
_cell.length_a   1.000
_cell.length_b   1.000
_cell.length_c   1.000
_cell.angle_alpha   90.00
_cell.angle_beta   90.00
_cell.angle_gamma   90.00
#
_symmetry.space_group_name_H-M   'P 1'
#
loop_
_entity.id
_entity.type
_entity.pdbx_description
1 polymer ?
#
loop_
_entity_poly.entity_id
_entity_poly.type
_entity_poly.pdbx_seq_one_letter_code
_entity_poly.pdbx_strand_id
1 'polypeptide(L)'
;MNTTLIGRSTEADRYLLFAKLDNARILFNLAKAVNFKEHAVFCALDSGLKISCEDAKCTQGIAFVHTDLFQEYSVKEDCVCIKINLTVLIECLNIFGSVVNSIPTALKICYEGYGHPLTLLLEDNGIITECNIRTMEADSLVNFEFDFDKIINKIIIKSEGLKEALSEIDVSNDIIEIVVSVEKQFLRLSSFGLIGDTHAN
;
A
#
# COMPACT_ATOMS: atom_id res chain seq x y z
N MET A 1 -43.67 31.77 -5.75
CA MET A 1 -43.03 30.63 -5.06
C MET A 1 -41.96 30.09 -6.00
N ASN A 2 -40.71 30.51 -5.84
CA ASN A 2 -39.56 29.89 -6.49
C ASN A 2 -38.64 29.40 -5.38
N THR A 3 -38.72 28.09 -5.13
CA THR A 3 -37.94 27.42 -4.11
C THR A 3 -36.53 27.23 -4.64
N THR A 4 -35.60 28.02 -4.15
CA THR A 4 -34.16 27.81 -4.34
C THR A 4 -33.82 26.41 -3.83
N LEU A 5 -33.45 25.52 -4.75
CA LEU A 5 -32.83 24.24 -4.43
C LEU A 5 -31.46 24.55 -3.82
N ILE A 6 -31.40 24.62 -2.49
CA ILE A 6 -30.15 24.57 -1.74
C ILE A 6 -29.60 23.18 -2.01
N GLY A 7 -28.63 23.07 -2.92
CA GLY A 7 -27.90 21.83 -3.15
C GLY A 7 -27.39 21.35 -1.80
N ARG A 8 -27.79 20.14 -1.38
CA ARG A 8 -27.20 19.49 -0.21
C ARG A 8 -25.74 19.23 -0.58
N SER A 9 -24.83 20.07 -0.10
CA SER A 9 -23.41 19.72 -0.07
C SER A 9 -23.30 18.40 0.68
N THR A 10 -22.84 17.37 -0.01
CA THR A 10 -22.53 16.07 0.60
C THR A 10 -21.35 16.25 1.56
N GLU A 11 -21.24 15.38 2.56
CA GLU A 11 -20.09 15.40 3.50
C GLU A 11 -18.75 15.31 2.73
N ALA A 12 -18.73 14.57 1.62
CA ALA A 12 -17.59 14.43 0.71
C ALA A 12 -17.15 15.77 0.08
N ASP A 13 -18.07 16.72 -0.13
CA ASP A 13 -17.77 18.02 -0.77
C ASP A 13 -16.84 18.92 0.05
N ARG A 14 -16.50 18.54 1.28
CA ARG A 14 -15.57 19.30 2.14
C ARG A 14 -14.13 18.82 2.02
N TYR A 15 -13.90 17.64 1.49
CA TYR A 15 -12.57 17.02 1.48
C TYR A 15 -11.92 17.10 0.09
N LEU A 16 -10.60 17.19 0.04
CA LEU A 16 -9.84 17.00 -1.20
C LEU A 16 -9.76 15.53 -1.58
N LEU A 17 -9.70 14.64 -0.58
CA LEU A 17 -9.87 13.20 -0.73
C LEU A 17 -10.96 12.71 0.22
N PHE A 18 -11.91 11.98 -0.33
CA PHE A 18 -12.92 11.23 0.40
C PHE A 18 -13.01 9.81 -0.15
N ALA A 19 -12.89 8.80 0.71
CA ALA A 19 -13.04 7.41 0.28
C ALA A 19 -13.73 6.56 1.35
N LYS A 20 -14.50 5.55 0.92
CA LYS A 20 -15.13 4.54 1.77
C LYS A 20 -14.83 3.13 1.28
N LEU A 21 -14.37 2.28 2.17
CA LEU A 21 -14.20 0.84 2.00
C LEU A 21 -15.09 0.12 3.00
N ASP A 22 -15.76 -0.94 2.55
CA ASP A 22 -16.51 -1.85 3.44
C ASP A 22 -15.57 -2.76 4.25
N ASN A 23 -14.33 -2.93 3.79
CA ASN A 23 -13.33 -3.78 4.43
C ASN A 23 -11.97 -3.08 4.53
N ALA A 24 -11.67 -2.54 5.71
CA ALA A 24 -10.38 -1.94 6.05
C ALA A 24 -9.18 -2.89 5.82
N ARG A 25 -9.41 -4.23 5.78
CA ARG A 25 -8.33 -5.20 5.55
C ARG A 25 -7.70 -5.13 4.18
N ILE A 26 -8.42 -4.65 3.18
CA ILE A 26 -7.84 -4.44 1.85
C ILE A 26 -6.67 -3.47 1.96
N LEU A 27 -6.90 -2.29 2.54
CA LEU A 27 -5.86 -1.28 2.70
C LEU A 27 -4.79 -1.71 3.72
N PHE A 28 -5.17 -2.35 4.82
CA PHE A 28 -4.21 -2.84 5.83
C PHE A 28 -3.22 -3.84 5.24
N ASN A 29 -3.69 -4.86 4.51
CA ASN A 29 -2.83 -5.90 3.96
C ASN A 29 -1.84 -5.32 2.94
N LEU A 30 -2.32 -4.38 2.13
CA LEU A 30 -1.50 -3.67 1.15
C LEU A 30 -0.47 -2.75 1.79
N ALA A 31 -0.87 -1.94 2.78
CA ALA A 31 0.05 -1.10 3.55
C ALA A 31 1.14 -1.95 4.23
N LYS A 32 0.74 -3.08 4.84
CA LYS A 32 1.66 -4.03 5.47
C LYS A 32 2.64 -4.66 4.48
N ALA A 33 2.21 -4.96 3.26
CA ALA A 33 3.06 -5.56 2.23
C ALA A 33 4.22 -4.66 1.78
N VAL A 34 4.09 -3.33 1.95
CA VAL A 34 5.14 -2.35 1.60
C VAL A 34 5.78 -1.69 2.83
N ASN A 35 5.54 -2.21 4.03
CA ASN A 35 6.02 -1.61 5.28
C ASN A 35 7.46 -1.99 5.64
N PHE A 36 8.42 -1.52 4.84
CA PHE A 36 9.85 -1.68 5.11
C PHE A 36 10.55 -0.35 5.46
N LYS A 37 9.81 0.76 5.52
CA LYS A 37 10.23 2.05 6.10
C LYS A 37 9.11 2.66 6.92
N GLU A 38 9.52 3.51 7.87
CA GLU A 38 8.60 4.21 8.77
C GLU A 38 7.65 5.17 8.05
N HIS A 39 8.11 5.81 6.97
CA HIS A 39 7.34 6.80 6.23
C HIS A 39 7.07 6.32 4.81
N ALA A 40 5.90 6.67 4.28
CA ALA A 40 5.52 6.38 2.91
C ALA A 40 4.79 7.57 2.28
N VAL A 41 4.85 7.66 0.96
CA VAL A 41 4.06 8.60 0.17
C VAL A 41 2.71 7.95 -0.14
N PHE A 42 1.65 8.57 0.35
CA PHE A 42 0.26 8.20 0.14
C PHE A 42 -0.34 9.17 -0.89
N CYS A 43 -0.76 8.64 -2.05
CA CYS A 43 -1.33 9.44 -3.12
C CYS A 43 -2.75 8.98 -3.44
N ALA A 44 -3.67 9.95 -3.54
CA ALA A 44 -4.96 9.77 -4.16
C ALA A 44 -4.93 10.26 -5.60
N LEU A 45 -5.47 9.44 -6.49
CA LEU A 45 -5.50 9.61 -7.94
C LEU A 45 -6.92 9.30 -8.41
N ASP A 46 -7.32 9.79 -9.58
CA ASP A 46 -8.62 9.41 -10.17
C ASP A 46 -8.80 7.89 -10.32
N SER A 47 -7.70 7.15 -10.48
CA SER A 47 -7.69 5.68 -10.59
C SER A 47 -7.71 4.95 -9.24
N GLY A 48 -7.47 5.64 -8.12
CA GLY A 48 -7.49 5.03 -6.79
C GLY A 48 -6.38 5.51 -5.85
N LEU A 49 -6.12 4.73 -4.79
CA LEU A 49 -5.13 5.03 -3.76
C LEU A 49 -3.83 4.27 -3.99
N LYS A 50 -2.70 4.99 -3.93
CA LYS A 50 -1.35 4.45 -4.04
C LYS A 50 -0.56 4.71 -2.76
N ILE A 51 0.09 3.68 -2.23
CA ILE A 51 1.07 3.79 -1.14
C ILE A 51 2.43 3.41 -1.72
N SER A 52 3.39 4.33 -1.63
CA SER A 52 4.75 4.12 -2.13
C SER A 52 5.74 4.27 -0.98
N CYS A 53 6.50 3.21 -0.75
CA CYS A 53 7.58 3.15 0.22
C CYS A 53 8.90 3.06 -0.55
N GLU A 54 9.89 3.88 -0.22
CA GLU A 54 11.18 3.91 -0.91
C GLU A 54 12.32 3.85 0.09
N ASP A 55 13.37 3.10 -0.26
CA ASP A 55 14.62 3.07 0.47
C ASP A 55 15.81 3.43 -0.43
N ALA A 56 16.60 4.40 0.04
CA ALA A 56 17.91 4.77 -0.50
C ALA A 56 17.97 4.95 -2.03
N LYS A 57 16.84 5.28 -2.69
CA LYS A 57 16.73 5.39 -4.15
C LYS A 57 17.04 4.11 -4.93
N CYS A 58 17.10 2.96 -4.24
CA CYS A 58 17.46 1.67 -4.83
C CYS A 58 16.30 0.67 -4.78
N THR A 59 15.40 0.82 -3.81
CA THR A 59 14.27 -0.09 -3.61
C THR A 59 12.99 0.70 -3.46
N GLN A 60 11.94 0.29 -4.14
CA GLN A 60 10.62 0.89 -4.02
C GLN A 60 9.55 -0.19 -4.01
N GLY A 61 8.65 -0.11 -3.04
CA GLY A 61 7.48 -0.96 -2.92
C GLY A 61 6.24 -0.12 -3.12
N ILE A 62 5.37 -0.56 -4.02
CA ILE A 62 4.13 0.13 -4.36
C ILE A 62 2.96 -0.80 -4.08
N ALA A 63 2.01 -0.30 -3.32
CA ALA A 63 0.70 -0.89 -3.13
C ALA A 63 -0.37 0.03 -3.74
N PHE A 64 -1.38 -0.57 -4.36
CA PHE A 64 -2.42 0.18 -5.06
C PHE A 64 -3.81 -0.43 -4.83
N VAL A 65 -4.80 0.42 -4.58
CA VAL A 65 -6.22 0.08 -4.47
C VAL A 65 -6.96 0.84 -5.56
N HIS A 66 -7.54 0.11 -6.53
CA HIS A 66 -8.33 0.72 -7.61
C HIS A 66 -9.66 1.28 -7.10
N THR A 67 -10.18 2.34 -7.73
CA THR A 67 -11.46 2.98 -7.34
C THR A 67 -12.63 2.02 -7.25
N ASP A 68 -12.67 0.98 -8.07
CA ASP A 68 -13.77 0.00 -8.11
C ASP A 68 -13.92 -0.81 -6.83
N LEU A 69 -12.91 -0.82 -5.96
CA LEU A 69 -12.98 -1.48 -4.65
C LEU A 69 -13.63 -0.58 -3.58
N PHE A 70 -13.82 0.71 -3.86
CA PHE A 70 -14.43 1.65 -2.92
C PHE A 70 -15.94 1.75 -3.14
N GLN A 71 -16.67 1.86 -2.03
CA GLN A 71 -18.10 2.16 -2.06
C GLN A 71 -18.35 3.62 -2.47
N GLU A 72 -17.43 4.51 -2.10
CA GLU A 72 -17.44 5.91 -2.46
C GLU A 72 -15.99 6.36 -2.59
N TYR A 73 -15.65 7.07 -3.67
CA TYR A 73 -14.32 7.59 -3.89
C TYR A 73 -14.42 8.94 -4.60
N SER A 74 -13.73 9.95 -4.09
CA SER A 74 -13.67 11.28 -4.66
C SER A 74 -12.32 11.90 -4.34
N VAL A 75 -11.64 12.40 -5.38
CA VAL A 75 -10.46 13.24 -5.29
C VAL A 75 -10.71 14.47 -6.16
N LYS A 76 -10.34 15.66 -5.67
CA LYS A 76 -10.67 16.93 -6.33
C LYS A 76 -9.55 17.55 -7.16
N GLU A 77 -8.36 16.96 -7.09
CA GLU A 77 -7.19 17.35 -7.85
C GLU A 77 -6.70 16.11 -8.60
N ASP A 78 -5.98 16.31 -9.71
CA ASP A 78 -5.45 15.21 -10.53
C ASP A 78 -4.62 14.21 -9.70
N CYS A 79 -3.94 14.71 -8.66
CA CYS A 79 -3.16 13.91 -7.75
C CYS A 79 -2.98 14.64 -6.40
N VAL A 80 -3.39 14.00 -5.30
CA VAL A 80 -3.16 14.51 -3.95
C VAL A 80 -2.16 13.58 -3.25
N CYS A 81 -0.91 14.02 -3.11
CA CYS A 81 0.15 13.24 -2.46
C CYS A 81 0.57 13.86 -1.12
N ILE A 82 0.64 13.01 -0.10
CA ILE A 82 1.07 13.36 1.24
C ILE A 82 2.06 12.30 1.76
N LYS A 83 3.01 12.71 2.59
CA LYS A 83 3.81 11.76 3.36
C LYS A 83 3.18 11.52 4.71
N ILE A 84 3.11 10.25 5.12
CA ILE A 84 2.54 9.82 6.40
C ILE A 84 3.46 8.78 7.06
N ASN A 85 3.32 8.63 8.38
CA ASN A 85 3.93 7.52 9.10
C ASN A 85 3.14 6.24 8.78
N LEU A 86 3.76 5.33 8.03
CA LEU A 86 3.15 4.09 7.55
C LEU A 86 2.86 3.12 8.70
N THR A 87 3.73 3.08 9.72
CA THR A 87 3.52 2.26 10.92
C THR A 87 2.24 2.71 11.65
N VAL A 88 2.06 4.01 11.85
CA VAL A 88 0.85 4.57 12.48
C VAL A 88 -0.39 4.25 11.63
N LEU A 89 -0.33 4.39 10.30
CA LEU A 89 -1.43 4.00 9.42
C LEU A 89 -1.83 2.54 9.64
N ILE A 90 -0.85 1.62 9.68
CA ILE A 90 -1.08 0.19 9.87
C ILE A 90 -1.68 -0.11 11.24
N GLU A 91 -1.21 0.56 12.29
CA GLU A 91 -1.77 0.43 13.64
C GLU A 91 -3.23 0.89 13.69
N CYS A 92 -3.55 2.06 13.11
CA CYS A 92 -4.92 2.58 13.03
C CYS A 92 -5.84 1.63 12.26
N LEU A 93 -5.40 1.13 11.10
CA LEU A 93 -6.15 0.16 10.29
C LEU A 93 -6.35 -1.20 10.98
N ASN A 94 -5.62 -1.46 12.06
CA ASN A 94 -5.64 -2.70 12.82
C ASN A 94 -6.23 -2.54 14.23
N ILE A 95 -6.89 -1.42 14.54
CA ILE A 95 -7.31 -1.12 15.92
C ILE A 95 -8.26 -2.17 16.51
N PHE A 96 -9.16 -2.73 15.69
CA PHE A 96 -10.08 -3.80 16.11
C PHE A 96 -9.47 -5.21 16.00
N GLY A 97 -8.20 -5.32 15.57
CA GLY A 97 -7.50 -6.59 15.41
C GLY A 97 -8.00 -7.45 14.24
N SER A 98 -7.55 -8.70 14.19
CA SER A 98 -8.01 -9.70 13.22
C SER A 98 -8.70 -10.82 13.95
N VAL A 99 -10.03 -10.86 13.89
CA VAL A 99 -10.82 -11.95 14.46
C VAL A 99 -11.35 -12.81 13.33
N VAL A 100 -11.08 -14.11 13.39
CA VAL A 100 -11.57 -15.07 12.40
C VAL A 100 -13.11 -15.10 12.50
N ASN A 101 -13.80 -14.88 11.37
CA ASN A 101 -15.27 -14.83 11.24
C ASN A 101 -15.96 -13.57 11.82
N SER A 102 -15.26 -12.44 11.98
CA SER A 102 -15.92 -11.16 12.29
C SER A 102 -16.50 -10.50 11.05
N ILE A 103 -17.47 -9.61 11.27
CA ILE A 103 -17.96 -8.68 10.25
C ILE A 103 -16.77 -7.79 9.82
N PRO A 104 -16.63 -7.46 8.53
CA PRO A 104 -15.59 -6.55 8.08
C PRO A 104 -15.72 -5.18 8.73
N THR A 105 -14.60 -4.63 9.20
CA THR A 105 -14.53 -3.25 9.68
C THR A 105 -14.64 -2.30 8.49
N ALA A 106 -15.67 -1.45 8.47
CA ALA A 106 -15.80 -0.41 7.46
C ALA A 106 -14.81 0.72 7.73
N LEU A 107 -14.33 1.37 6.68
CA LEU A 107 -13.31 2.42 6.73
C LEU A 107 -13.77 3.60 5.88
N LYS A 108 -13.75 4.79 6.48
CA LYS A 108 -13.82 6.08 5.78
C LYS A 108 -12.48 6.79 5.90
N ILE A 109 -11.99 7.34 4.79
CA ILE A 109 -10.73 8.07 4.66
C ILE A 109 -11.06 9.49 4.22
N CYS A 110 -10.59 10.48 4.94
CA CYS A 110 -10.85 11.89 4.66
C CYS A 110 -9.56 12.71 4.77
N TYR A 111 -9.36 13.63 3.83
CA TYR A 111 -8.27 14.60 3.88
C TYR A 111 -8.76 15.94 3.34
N GLU A 112 -8.72 16.98 4.18
CA GLU A 112 -9.21 18.33 3.86
C GLU A 112 -8.25 19.12 2.97
N GLY A 113 -6.97 18.74 2.97
CA GLY A 113 -5.93 19.37 2.17
C GLY A 113 -4.71 19.79 2.97
N TYR A 114 -3.83 20.56 2.33
CA TYR A 114 -2.53 20.91 2.89
C TYR A 114 -2.64 21.46 4.33
N GLY A 115 -1.77 20.95 5.21
CA GLY A 115 -1.75 21.30 6.64
C GLY A 115 -2.76 20.56 7.54
N HIS A 116 -3.69 19.78 6.99
CA HIS A 116 -4.64 18.97 7.75
C HIS A 116 -4.16 17.53 7.94
N PRO A 117 -4.63 16.79 8.96
CA PRO A 117 -4.33 15.37 9.11
C PRO A 117 -5.07 14.52 8.07
N LEU A 118 -4.59 13.30 7.84
CA LEU A 118 -5.36 12.23 7.22
C LEU A 118 -6.25 11.59 8.30
N THR A 119 -7.56 11.76 8.17
CA THR A 119 -8.55 11.24 9.12
C THR A 119 -9.07 9.89 8.64
N LEU A 120 -8.99 8.89 9.52
CA LEU A 120 -9.57 7.57 9.33
C LEU A 120 -10.72 7.39 10.31
N LEU A 121 -11.88 6.97 9.82
CA LEU A 121 -13.02 6.60 10.63
C LEU A 121 -13.31 5.12 10.39
N LEU A 122 -13.05 4.30 11.40
CA LEU A 122 -13.28 2.85 11.35
C LEU A 122 -14.52 2.51 12.13
N GLU A 123 -15.41 1.71 11.54
CA GLU A 123 -16.62 1.21 12.20
C GLU A 123 -16.60 -0.32 12.27
N ASP A 124 -16.76 -0.85 13.47
CA ASP A 124 -16.94 -2.27 13.72
C ASP A 124 -18.14 -2.48 14.65
N ASN A 125 -19.21 -3.12 14.16
CA ASN A 125 -20.40 -3.45 14.94
C ASN A 125 -21.01 -2.24 15.71
N GLY A 126 -21.05 -1.07 15.08
CA GLY A 126 -21.55 0.17 15.67
C GLY A 126 -20.58 0.90 16.60
N ILE A 127 -19.38 0.36 16.83
CA ILE A 127 -18.28 1.05 17.51
C ILE A 127 -17.49 1.81 16.46
N ILE A 128 -17.39 3.13 16.62
CA ILE A 128 -16.66 4.01 15.71
C ILE A 128 -15.38 4.50 16.39
N THR A 129 -14.26 4.36 15.71
CA THR A 129 -12.97 4.93 16.10
C THR A 129 -12.54 5.95 15.05
N GLU A 130 -12.16 7.14 15.50
CA GLU A 130 -11.50 8.14 14.67
C GLU A 130 -9.99 8.17 14.95
N CYS A 131 -9.18 8.14 13.89
CA CYS A 131 -7.73 8.28 13.95
C CYS A 131 -7.30 9.47 13.09
N ASN A 132 -6.48 10.36 13.66
CA ASN A 132 -5.96 11.53 12.95
C ASN A 132 -4.45 11.39 12.77
N ILE A 133 -4.03 11.06 11.54
CA ILE A 133 -2.63 10.81 11.20
C ILE A 133 -2.03 12.12 10.68
N ARG A 134 -0.90 12.53 11.27
CA ARG A 134 -0.18 13.74 10.82
C ARG A 134 0.35 13.54 9.40
N THR A 135 0.22 14.58 8.59
CA THR A 135 0.71 14.62 7.22
C THR A 135 1.98 15.48 7.14
N MET A 136 2.81 15.17 6.15
CA MET A 136 4.01 15.93 5.78
C MET A 136 4.01 16.13 4.27
N GLU A 137 4.86 17.05 3.80
CA GLU A 137 5.11 17.21 2.37
C GLU A 137 5.65 15.89 1.78
N ALA A 138 5.11 15.50 0.62
CA ALA A 138 5.48 14.27 -0.04
C ALA A 138 6.91 14.35 -0.59
N ASP A 139 7.68 13.29 -0.39
CA ASP A 139 9.01 13.18 -0.99
C ASP A 139 8.88 12.87 -2.48
N SER A 140 9.81 13.39 -3.29
CA SER A 140 9.94 13.00 -4.69
C SER A 140 10.49 11.58 -4.77
N LEU A 141 9.69 10.69 -5.37
CA LEU A 141 10.06 9.29 -5.56
C LEU A 141 10.92 9.10 -6.81
N VAL A 142 11.79 8.10 -6.79
CA VAL A 142 12.51 7.66 -7.98
C VAL A 142 11.54 6.97 -8.95
N ASN A 143 11.65 7.34 -10.22
CA ASN A 143 10.95 6.64 -11.30
C ASN A 143 11.86 5.52 -11.84
N PHE A 144 11.56 4.28 -11.46
CA PHE A 144 12.18 3.10 -12.07
C PHE A 144 11.45 2.80 -13.38
N GLU A 145 12.03 3.23 -14.51
CA GLU A 145 11.45 3.00 -15.83
C GLU A 145 11.53 1.51 -16.19
N PHE A 146 10.45 0.78 -15.92
CA PHE A 146 10.33 -0.65 -16.25
C PHE A 146 9.71 -0.80 -17.64
N ASP A 147 10.57 -0.81 -18.66
CA ASP A 147 10.16 -0.96 -20.06
C ASP A 147 9.85 -2.42 -20.38
N PHE A 148 8.57 -2.73 -20.62
CA PHE A 148 8.09 -4.08 -20.92
C PHE A 148 8.70 -4.66 -22.21
N ASP A 149 9.09 -3.80 -23.15
CA ASP A 149 9.73 -4.24 -24.41
C ASP A 149 11.20 -4.64 -24.20
N LYS A 150 11.80 -4.25 -23.07
CA LYS A 150 13.18 -4.57 -22.69
C LYS A 150 13.30 -5.73 -21.68
N ILE A 151 12.20 -6.41 -21.35
CA ILE A 151 12.23 -7.56 -20.44
C ILE A 151 12.96 -8.74 -21.11
N ILE A 152 14.10 -9.12 -20.56
CA ILE A 152 14.89 -10.26 -21.05
C ILE A 152 14.30 -11.60 -20.58
N ASN A 153 13.93 -11.68 -19.29
CA ASN A 153 13.42 -12.89 -18.65
C ASN A 153 12.14 -12.59 -17.86
N LYS A 154 11.11 -13.43 -18.01
CA LYS A 154 9.85 -13.34 -17.27
C LYS A 154 9.48 -14.71 -16.71
N ILE A 155 9.32 -14.78 -15.39
CA ILE A 155 8.92 -15.99 -14.68
C ILE A 155 7.69 -15.66 -13.83
N ILE A 156 6.69 -16.55 -13.85
CA ILE A 156 5.50 -16.48 -12.99
C ILE A 156 5.53 -17.73 -12.11
N ILE A 157 5.56 -17.53 -10.80
CA ILE A 157 5.70 -18.59 -9.79
C ILE A 157 4.52 -18.51 -8.83
N LYS A 158 4.11 -19.65 -8.28
CA LYS A 158 3.16 -19.67 -7.15
C LYS A 158 3.83 -19.07 -5.92
N SER A 159 3.16 -18.10 -5.29
CA SER A 159 3.69 -17.34 -4.16
C SER A 159 4.07 -18.23 -2.98
N GLU A 160 3.37 -19.34 -2.76
CA GLU A 160 3.68 -20.30 -1.69
C GLU A 160 5.07 -20.90 -1.86
N GLY A 161 5.40 -21.37 -3.06
CA GLY A 161 6.72 -21.95 -3.35
C GLY A 161 7.85 -20.92 -3.29
N LEU A 162 7.61 -19.70 -3.76
CA LEU A 162 8.60 -18.62 -3.63
C LEU A 162 8.84 -18.23 -2.17
N LYS A 163 7.79 -18.20 -1.35
CA LYS A 163 7.91 -17.90 0.08
C LYS A 163 8.74 -18.95 0.80
N GLU A 164 8.49 -20.23 0.53
CA GLU A 164 9.29 -21.34 1.08
C GLU A 164 10.76 -21.17 0.70
N ALA A 165 11.06 -20.99 -0.60
CA ALA A 165 12.43 -20.78 -1.09
C ALA A 165 13.13 -19.57 -0.44
N LEU A 166 12.46 -18.41 -0.35
CA LEU A 166 13.03 -17.21 0.27
C LEU A 166 13.24 -17.35 1.78
N SER A 167 12.45 -18.21 2.45
CA SER A 167 12.56 -18.43 3.90
C SER A 167 13.77 -19.29 4.28
N GLU A 168 14.30 -20.05 3.32
CA GLU A 168 15.48 -20.90 3.50
C GLU A 168 16.79 -20.18 3.16
N ILE A 169 16.73 -19.01 2.52
CA ILE A 169 17.92 -18.23 2.17
C ILE A 169 18.59 -17.68 3.43
N ASP A 170 19.91 -17.85 3.53
CA ASP A 170 20.70 -17.24 4.58
C ASP A 170 20.69 -15.71 4.44
N VAL A 171 20.05 -15.04 5.42
CA VAL A 171 19.92 -13.59 5.54
C VAL A 171 21.11 -12.91 6.21
N SER A 172 22.16 -13.67 6.57
CA SER A 172 23.40 -13.09 7.09
C SER A 172 24.21 -12.33 6.04
N ASN A 173 23.89 -12.53 4.75
CA ASN A 173 24.49 -11.80 3.64
C ASN A 173 23.57 -10.71 3.09
N ASP A 174 24.18 -9.63 2.62
CA ASP A 174 23.47 -8.50 2.02
C ASP A 174 23.17 -8.69 0.53
N ILE A 175 23.58 -9.82 -0.07
CA ILE A 175 23.48 -10.09 -1.51
C ILE A 175 22.72 -11.39 -1.76
N ILE A 176 21.71 -11.29 -2.62
CA ILE A 176 21.02 -12.44 -3.21
C ILE A 176 21.28 -12.42 -4.71
N GLU A 177 21.77 -13.54 -5.25
CA GLU A 177 21.89 -13.75 -6.68
C GLU A 177 20.64 -14.47 -7.23
N ILE A 178 20.08 -13.93 -8.31
CA ILE A 178 18.94 -14.52 -9.02
C ILE A 178 19.42 -14.89 -10.43
N VAL A 179 19.47 -16.19 -10.72
CA VAL A 179 19.86 -16.71 -12.04
C VAL A 179 18.64 -17.27 -12.74
N VAL A 180 18.41 -16.82 -13.97
CA VAL A 180 17.39 -17.37 -14.88
C VAL A 180 18.08 -18.01 -16.07
N SER A 181 17.75 -19.27 -16.35
CA SER A 181 18.34 -20.05 -17.44
C SER A 181 17.28 -20.78 -18.24
N VAL A 182 17.57 -21.05 -19.52
CA VAL A 182 16.79 -21.96 -20.38
C VAL A 182 17.23 -23.42 -20.22
N GLU A 183 18.37 -23.65 -19.57
CA GLU A 183 18.88 -24.97 -19.22
C GLU A 183 18.37 -25.39 -17.83
N LYS A 184 18.50 -26.68 -17.46
CA LYS A 184 18.01 -27.20 -16.17
C LYS A 184 18.44 -26.29 -15.01
N GLN A 185 17.55 -26.12 -14.03
CA GLN A 185 17.58 -25.06 -13.00
C GLN A 185 17.20 -23.70 -13.60
N PHE A 186 15.95 -23.64 -14.10
CA PHE A 186 15.40 -22.49 -14.83
C PHE A 186 15.39 -21.19 -14.00
N LEU A 187 15.29 -21.33 -12.67
CA LEU A 187 15.46 -20.27 -11.69
C LEU A 187 16.34 -20.80 -10.57
N ARG A 188 17.29 -19.99 -10.12
CA ARG A 188 18.06 -20.26 -8.92
C ARG A 188 18.17 -19.00 -8.09
N LEU A 189 17.91 -19.12 -6.79
CA LEU A 189 18.20 -18.09 -5.80
C LEU A 189 19.41 -18.53 -4.99
N SER A 190 20.41 -17.67 -4.83
CA SER A 190 21.65 -18.01 -4.11
C SER A 190 22.07 -16.90 -3.16
N SER A 191 22.60 -17.30 -2.00
CA SER A 191 23.26 -16.43 -1.02
C SER A 191 24.61 -17.04 -0.68
N PHE A 192 25.65 -16.21 -0.63
CA PHE A 192 27.04 -16.65 -0.51
C PHE A 192 27.60 -16.20 0.83
N GLY A 193 27.52 -17.08 1.83
CA GLY A 193 27.84 -16.76 3.21
C GLY A 193 29.26 -17.12 3.64
N LEU A 194 29.68 -16.50 4.75
CA LEU A 194 30.95 -16.83 5.41
C LEU A 194 31.05 -18.29 5.85
N ILE A 195 29.92 -18.97 6.06
CA ILE A 195 29.84 -20.35 6.57
C ILE A 195 29.44 -21.35 5.46
N GLY A 196 29.11 -20.87 4.25
CA GLY A 196 28.77 -21.69 3.11
C GLY A 196 27.76 -21.04 2.17
N ASP A 197 27.61 -21.63 0.99
CA ASP A 197 26.67 -21.15 -0.04
C ASP A 197 25.33 -21.88 0.10
N THR A 198 24.23 -21.15 -0.09
CA THR A 198 22.88 -21.70 -0.12
C THR A 198 22.28 -21.53 -1.51
N HIS A 199 21.67 -22.60 -2.05
CA HIS A 199 20.99 -22.57 -3.35
C HIS A 199 19.56 -23.10 -3.21
N ALA A 200 18.57 -22.28 -3.58
CA ALA A 200 17.19 -22.71 -3.75
C ALA A 200 16.86 -22.82 -5.25
N ASN A 201 16.20 -23.91 -5.66
CA ASN A 201 15.80 -24.19 -7.04
C ASN A 201 14.27 -24.31 -7.16
#